data_AF-A0A7S2M9F5-F1
#
_entry.id   AF-A0A7S2M9F5-F1
#
_cell.length_a   1.000
_cell.length_b   1.000
_cell.length_c   1.000
_cell.angle_alpha   90.00
_cell.angle_beta   90.00
_cell.angle_gamma   90.00
#
_symmetry.space_group_name_H-M   'P 1'
#
loop_
_entity.id
_entity.type
_entity.pdbx_description
1 polymer ?
#
loop_
_entity_poly.entity_id
_entity_poly.type
_entity_poly.pdbx_seq_one_letter_code
_entity_poly.pdbx_strand_id
1 'polypeptide(L)'
;SSFLAHACSPPLARSRSPPQARYACAPDGSAEMAEPAQKKAKTERVFLFSSESVNEGHPDKVCDQVSDAVLDACLTADPKSKVACETATKDNMVMVAGEITTQAKLDYEKV
;
A
#
# COMPACT_ATOMS: atom_id res chain seq x y z
N SER A 1 -2.10 20.21 8.14
CA SER A 1 -1.08 19.52 8.95
C SER A 1 -0.30 18.57 8.07
N SER A 2 1.02 18.73 8.12
CA SER A 2 2.06 18.11 7.30
C SER A 2 1.97 16.58 7.21
N PHE A 3 1.84 16.05 5.99
CA PHE A 3 2.10 14.63 5.70
C PHE A 3 3.62 14.42 5.58
N LEU A 4 4.15 13.61 6.50
CA LEU A 4 5.56 13.25 6.59
C LEU A 4 5.82 12.05 5.67
N ALA A 5 6.56 12.26 4.58
CA ALA A 5 7.05 11.18 3.73
C ALA A 5 8.11 10.37 4.50
N HIS A 6 7.81 9.12 4.81
CA HIS A 6 8.72 8.21 5.51
C HIS A 6 9.79 7.72 4.53
N ALA A 7 10.99 8.32 4.58
CA ALA A 7 12.14 7.89 3.79
C ALA A 7 12.74 6.61 4.40
N CYS A 8 12.61 5.49 3.70
CA CYS A 8 13.26 4.23 4.04
C CYS A 8 14.78 4.38 3.92
N SER A 9 15.52 4.23 5.03
CA SER A 9 16.99 4.32 5.06
C SER A 9 17.62 3.01 4.56
N PRO A 10 18.68 3.05 3.72
CA PRO A 10 19.34 1.84 3.23
C PRO A 10 20.23 1.18 4.30
N PRO A 11 20.43 -0.15 4.25
CA PRO A 11 21.21 -0.87 5.26
C PRO A 11 22.72 -0.61 5.11
N LEU A 12 23.40 -0.42 6.24
CA LEU A 12 24.85 -0.30 6.36
C LEU A 12 25.55 -1.56 5.81
N ALA A 13 26.32 -1.40 4.74
CA ALA A 13 27.18 -2.43 4.19
C ALA A 13 28.32 -2.76 5.18
N ARG A 14 28.35 -4.00 5.69
CA ARG A 14 29.45 -4.54 6.49
C ARG A 14 30.76 -4.51 5.69
N SER A 15 31.79 -3.91 6.28
CA SER A 15 33.17 -3.90 5.78
C SER A 15 33.73 -5.32 5.71
N ARG A 16 33.88 -5.86 4.49
CA ARG A 16 34.81 -6.97 4.24
C ARG A 16 36.12 -6.35 3.75
N SER A 17 37.20 -6.62 4.46
CA SER A 17 38.57 -6.27 4.07
C SER A 17 38.88 -6.78 2.66
N PRO A 18 39.64 -6.04 1.83
CA PRO A 18 39.95 -6.46 0.48
C PRO A 18 40.80 -7.74 0.48
N PRO A 19 40.71 -8.59 -0.56
CA PRO A 19 41.61 -9.73 -0.72
C PRO A 19 43.04 -9.21 -0.93
N GLN A 20 44.00 -9.77 -0.21
CA GLN A 20 45.42 -9.43 -0.35
C GLN A 20 45.85 -9.60 -1.82
N ALA A 21 46.25 -8.50 -2.45
CA ALA A 21 46.78 -8.49 -3.80
C ALA A 21 48.06 -9.33 -3.84
N ARG A 22 48.03 -10.45 -4.57
CA ARG A 22 49.24 -11.20 -4.91
C ARG A 22 49.91 -10.46 -6.06
N TYR A 23 50.94 -9.69 -5.77
CA TYR A 23 51.82 -9.09 -6.78
C TYR A 23 52.57 -10.22 -7.50
N ALA A 24 52.34 -10.38 -8.80
CA ALA A 24 53.23 -11.13 -9.67
C ALA A 24 54.16 -10.13 -10.36
N CYS A 25 55.48 -10.28 -10.18
CA CYS A 25 56.48 -9.45 -10.85
C CYS A 25 56.68 -9.96 -12.28
N ALA A 26 56.34 -9.15 -13.28
CA ALA A 26 56.77 -9.38 -14.66
C ALA A 26 58.29 -9.05 -14.78
N PRO A 27 59.05 -9.77 -15.63
CA PRO A 27 60.52 -9.72 -15.63
C PRO A 27 61.17 -8.47 -16.26
N ASP A 28 60.40 -7.45 -16.63
CA ASP A 28 60.89 -6.24 -17.31
C ASP A 28 60.58 -4.93 -16.56
N GLY A 29 60.16 -5.00 -15.30
CA GLY A 29 60.17 -3.83 -14.40
C GLY A 29 59.16 -2.73 -14.73
N SER A 30 58.20 -2.97 -15.61
CA SER A 30 57.06 -2.07 -15.82
C SER A 30 55.83 -2.59 -15.06
N ALA A 31 55.27 -1.75 -14.20
CA ALA A 31 54.06 -2.08 -13.45
C ALA A 31 52.85 -1.92 -14.37
N GLU A 32 52.37 -3.01 -14.99
CA GLU A 32 51.06 -2.99 -15.64
C GLU A 32 49.95 -2.96 -14.59
N MET A 33 49.25 -1.84 -14.54
CA MET A 33 48.06 -1.65 -13.72
C MET A 33 46.88 -2.30 -14.44
N ALA A 34 46.41 -3.45 -13.97
CA ALA A 34 45.14 -4.01 -14.44
C ALA A 34 44.01 -3.01 -14.14
N GLU A 35 43.36 -2.48 -15.18
CA GLU A 35 42.22 -1.58 -15.02
C GLU A 35 41.11 -2.25 -14.21
N PRO A 36 40.57 -1.61 -13.16
CA PRO A 36 39.46 -2.16 -12.43
C PRO A 36 38.21 -2.14 -13.32
N ALA A 37 37.55 -3.29 -13.44
CA ALA A 37 36.29 -3.43 -14.16
C ALA A 37 35.28 -2.36 -13.73
N GLN A 38 34.93 -1.46 -14.64
CA GLN A 38 33.93 -0.41 -14.41
C GLN A 38 32.57 -1.03 -14.10
N LYS A 39 32.17 -0.95 -12.83
CA LYS A 39 30.85 -1.39 -12.36
C LYS A 39 29.81 -0.39 -12.89
N LYS A 40 29.10 -0.73 -13.97
CA LYS A 40 28.01 0.11 -14.53
C LYS A 40 27.01 0.43 -13.42
N ALA A 41 26.88 1.71 -13.09
CA ALA A 41 25.93 2.20 -12.11
C ALA A 41 24.50 1.92 -12.61
N LYS A 42 23.71 1.22 -11.80
CA LYS A 42 22.30 0.96 -12.04
C LYS A 42 21.55 2.30 -11.90
N THR A 43 21.12 2.89 -13.01
CA THR A 43 20.27 4.09 -12.97
C THR A 43 18.90 3.71 -12.41
N GLU A 44 18.67 4.02 -11.13
CA GLU A 44 17.34 3.98 -10.52
C GLU A 44 16.46 5.02 -11.24
N ARG A 45 15.34 4.59 -11.81
CA ARG A 45 14.42 5.50 -12.50
C ARG A 45 13.55 6.21 -11.46
N VAL A 46 13.59 7.53 -11.44
CA VAL A 46 12.68 8.33 -10.61
C VAL A 46 11.29 8.25 -11.23
N PHE A 47 10.31 7.72 -10.48
CA PHE A 47 8.91 7.67 -10.87
C PHE A 47 8.09 8.54 -9.91
N LEU A 48 7.18 9.35 -10.46
CA LEU A 48 6.27 10.18 -9.68
C LEU A 48 4.95 9.44 -9.49
N PHE A 49 4.57 9.23 -8.23
CA PHE A 49 3.29 8.65 -7.84
C PHE A 49 2.58 9.62 -6.88
N SER A 50 1.31 9.89 -7.13
CA SER A 50 0.44 10.65 -6.22
C SER A 50 -0.79 9.83 -5.87
N SER A 51 -1.24 9.94 -4.63
CA SER A 51 -2.47 9.35 -4.12
C SER A 51 -3.24 10.43 -3.35
N GLU A 52 -4.57 10.33 -3.39
CA GLU A 52 -5.49 11.17 -2.63
C GLU A 52 -6.30 10.34 -1.63
N SER A 53 -6.86 11.01 -0.63
CA SER A 53 -7.74 10.42 0.37
C SER A 53 -8.76 11.47 0.82
N VAL A 54 -9.96 11.01 1.17
CA VAL A 54 -11.03 11.85 1.72
C VAL A 54 -11.24 11.54 3.20
N ASN A 55 -11.74 12.51 3.95
CA ASN A 55 -12.06 12.35 5.36
C ASN A 55 -13.34 11.51 5.56
N GLU A 56 -13.54 10.99 6.77
CA GLU A 56 -14.69 10.15 7.13
C GLU A 56 -16.05 10.83 6.92
N GLY A 57 -16.10 12.16 6.99
CA GLY A 57 -17.32 12.94 6.73
C GLY A 57 -17.61 13.20 5.24
N HIS A 58 -16.78 12.70 4.32
CA HIS A 58 -17.09 12.75 2.89
C HIS A 58 -18.35 11.91 2.62
N PRO A 59 -19.34 12.41 1.86
CA PRO A 59 -20.60 11.70 1.64
C PRO A 59 -20.38 10.27 1.12
N ASP A 60 -19.43 10.06 0.21
CA ASP A 60 -19.07 8.72 -0.27
C ASP A 60 -18.59 7.81 0.87
N LYS A 61 -17.78 8.32 1.79
CA LYS A 61 -17.29 7.53 2.93
C LYS A 61 -18.38 7.26 3.97
N VAL A 62 -19.37 8.15 4.10
CA VAL A 62 -20.54 7.90 4.93
C VAL A 62 -21.39 6.79 4.33
N CYS A 63 -21.61 6.80 3.01
CA CYS A 63 -22.30 5.72 2.31
C CYS A 63 -21.57 4.37 2.46
N ASP A 64 -20.24 4.35 2.29
CA ASP A 64 -19.42 3.15 2.51
C ASP A 64 -19.67 2.58 3.92
N GLN A 65 -19.61 3.43 4.95
CA GLN A 65 -19.79 3.03 6.35
C GLN A 65 -21.19 2.48 6.64
N VAL A 66 -22.24 3.11 6.12
CA VAL A 66 -23.63 2.65 6.31
C VAL A 66 -23.83 1.30 5.63
N SER A 67 -23.35 1.14 4.39
CA SER A 67 -23.42 -0.13 3.68
C SER A 67 -22.67 -1.25 4.40
N ASP A 68 -21.48 -0.96 4.93
CA ASP A 68 -20.69 -1.93 5.71
C ASP A 68 -21.39 -2.30 7.03
N ALA A 69 -22.01 -1.34 7.72
CA ALA A 69 -22.77 -1.62 8.95
C ALA A 69 -23.97 -2.55 8.69
N VAL A 70 -24.68 -2.36 7.58
CA VAL A 70 -25.77 -3.25 7.16
C VAL A 70 -25.24 -4.65 6.82
N LEU A 71 -24.12 -4.74 6.11
CA LEU A 71 -23.45 -6.01 5.81
C LEU A 71 -23.05 -6.75 7.09
N ASP A 72 -22.42 -6.05 8.03
CA ASP A 72 -22.01 -6.61 9.32
C ASP A 72 -23.20 -7.12 10.13
N ALA A 73 -24.30 -6.36 10.17
CA ALA A 73 -25.53 -6.78 10.83
C ALA A 73 -26.12 -8.05 10.20
N CYS A 74 -26.13 -8.13 8.86
CA CYS A 74 -26.56 -9.31 8.13
C CYS A 74 -25.69 -10.53 8.42
N LEU A 75 -24.36 -10.38 8.34
CA LEU A 75 -23.42 -11.49 8.51
C LEU A 75 -23.35 -11.97 9.97
N THR A 76 -23.50 -11.06 10.93
CA THR A 76 -23.56 -11.39 12.35
C THR A 76 -24.78 -12.23 12.68
N ALA A 77 -25.94 -11.90 12.09
CA ALA A 77 -27.19 -12.62 12.33
C ALA A 77 -27.34 -13.89 11.49
N ASP A 78 -26.88 -13.88 10.23
CA ASP A 78 -26.89 -15.03 9.32
C ASP A 78 -25.60 -15.03 8.48
N PRO A 79 -24.62 -15.90 8.81
CA PRO A 79 -23.35 -16.00 8.08
C PRO A 79 -23.47 -16.41 6.61
N LYS A 80 -24.64 -16.91 6.17
CA LYS A 80 -24.90 -17.26 4.76
C LYS A 80 -25.63 -16.16 4.01
N SER A 81 -25.81 -14.98 4.62
CA SER A 81 -26.44 -13.83 3.98
C SER A 81 -25.73 -13.45 2.68
N LYS A 82 -26.52 -13.12 1.66
CA LYS A 82 -26.03 -12.49 0.43
C LYS A 82 -26.51 -11.06 0.44
N VAL A 83 -25.59 -10.12 0.46
CA VAL A 83 -25.87 -8.70 0.66
C VAL A 83 -25.20 -7.92 -0.46
N ALA A 84 -26.00 -7.28 -1.30
CA ALA A 84 -25.59 -6.25 -2.23
C ALA A 84 -26.30 -4.96 -1.81
N CYS A 85 -25.73 -4.26 -0.82
CA CYS A 85 -26.29 -3.06 -0.21
C CYS A 85 -25.59 -1.82 -0.76
N GLU A 86 -26.36 -0.90 -1.33
CA GLU A 86 -25.92 0.37 -1.87
C GLU A 86 -26.55 1.49 -1.04
N THR A 87 -25.74 2.47 -0.65
CA THR A 87 -26.23 3.62 0.12
C THR A 87 -26.04 4.90 -0.69
N ALA A 88 -27.09 5.71 -0.78
CA ALA A 88 -27.05 7.04 -1.34
C ALA A 88 -27.47 8.06 -0.28
N THR A 89 -26.72 9.16 -0.19
CA THR A 89 -26.98 10.23 0.77
C THR A 89 -27.18 11.58 0.06
N LYS A 90 -28.15 12.35 0.55
CA LYS A 90 -28.40 13.75 0.18
C LYS A 90 -28.89 14.50 1.42
N ASP A 91 -29.04 15.82 1.33
CA ASP A 91 -29.56 16.67 2.39
C ASP A 91 -30.75 16.05 3.13
N ASN A 92 -30.54 15.73 4.42
CA ASN A 92 -31.50 15.13 5.34
C ASN A 92 -32.12 13.79 4.87
N MET A 93 -31.45 13.06 3.97
CA MET A 93 -31.95 11.79 3.45
C MET A 93 -30.80 10.79 3.27
N VAL A 94 -30.99 9.60 3.84
CA VAL A 94 -30.17 8.42 3.57
C VAL A 94 -31.09 7.37 2.97
N MET A 95 -30.69 6.83 1.82
CA MET A 95 -31.41 5.77 1.12
C MET A 95 -30.52 4.54 1.07
N VAL A 96 -31.02 3.45 1.68
CA VAL A 96 -30.42 2.12 1.58
C VAL A 96 -31.19 1.33 0.52
N ALA A 97 -30.48 0.80 -0.47
CA ALA A 97 -31.05 0.09 -1.61
C ALA A 97 -30.21 -1.14 -1.97
N GLY A 98 -30.75 -1.97 -2.86
CA GLY A 98 -30.06 -3.16 -3.38
C GLY A 98 -30.75 -4.47 -2.99
N GLU A 99 -30.02 -5.57 -3.08
CA GLU A 99 -30.56 -6.92 -2.92
C GLU A 99 -29.96 -7.61 -1.70
N ILE A 100 -30.80 -7.91 -0.71
CA ILE A 100 -30.40 -8.58 0.52
C ILE A 100 -31.21 -9.86 0.67
N THR A 101 -30.52 -11.01 0.64
CA THR A 101 -31.09 -12.32 0.94
C THR A 101 -30.50 -12.79 2.27
N THR A 102 -31.29 -12.71 3.33
CA THR A 102 -30.93 -13.15 4.69
C THR A 102 -32.15 -13.73 5.40
N GLN A 103 -31.94 -14.67 6.32
CA GLN A 103 -33.01 -15.14 7.22
C GLN A 103 -33.19 -14.25 8.45
N ALA A 104 -32.28 -13.30 8.66
CA ALA A 104 -32.32 -12.37 9.79
C ALA A 104 -33.41 -11.31 9.61
N LYS A 105 -34.06 -10.92 10.71
CA LYS A 105 -34.91 -9.73 10.74
C LYS A 105 -34.09 -8.56 11.25
N LEU A 106 -33.72 -7.66 10.36
CA LEU A 106 -32.94 -6.45 10.67
C LEU A 106 -33.82 -5.21 10.60
N ASP A 107 -33.46 -4.24 11.44
CA ASP A 107 -34.03 -2.90 11.45
C ASP A 107 -33.01 -1.94 10.83
N TYR A 108 -33.18 -1.64 9.54
CA TYR A 108 -32.24 -0.85 8.75
C TYR A 108 -32.20 0.62 9.15
N GLU A 109 -33.23 1.15 9.81
CA GLU A 109 -33.22 2.57 10.26
C GLU A 109 -32.37 2.76 11.53
N LYS A 110 -32.21 1.68 12.31
CA LYS A 110 -31.44 1.71 13.56
C LYS A 110 -29.95 1.45 13.34
N VAL A 111 -29.61 0.70 12.30
CA VAL A 111 -28.22 0.38 11.89
C VAL A 111 -27.59 1.63 11.28
#